data_AF-A0A932BKH8-F1
#
_entry.id   AF-A0A932BKH8-F1
#
_cell.length_a   1.000
_cell.length_b   1.000
_cell.length_c   1.000
_cell.angle_alpha   90.00
_cell.angle_beta   90.00
_cell.angle_gamma   90.00
#
_symmetry.space_group_name_H-M   'P 1'
#
loop_
_entity.id
_entity.type
_entity.pdbx_description
1 polymer ?
#
loop_
_entity_poly.entity_id
_entity_poly.type
_entity_poly.pdbx_seq_one_letter_code
_entity_poly.pdbx_strand_id
1 'polypeptide(L)'
;MERVVRDELSRSDSPAITALRRSVKDRFNEQVGAFEVLDVLGRLWGMPIHIPPRAIREAAADGVALSPRPLTSLTAQPPSAIVRARASHDLARLVQSGLLPEDAVLEFAVYGVTHTARLRDGQIVLNGVTHQTLSAAASALRGGKATNGWASWKYRGASLADLRSRLPSITTSDASS
;
A
#
# COMPACT_ATOMS: atom_id res chain seq x y z
N MET A 1 -24.05 -30.71 -8.47
CA MET A 1 -23.57 -29.68 -9.42
C MET A 1 -22.70 -28.64 -8.71
N GLU A 2 -23.11 -28.08 -7.58
CA GLU A 2 -22.33 -27.06 -6.83
C GLU A 2 -20.91 -27.47 -6.47
N ARG A 3 -20.66 -28.75 -6.13
CA ARG A 3 -19.31 -29.22 -5.79
C ARG A 3 -18.33 -29.16 -6.97
N VAL A 4 -18.81 -29.40 -8.19
CA VAL A 4 -17.99 -29.37 -9.41
C VAL A 4 -17.64 -27.94 -9.78
N VAL A 5 -18.63 -27.03 -9.73
CA VAL A 5 -18.42 -25.60 -9.96
C VAL A 5 -17.44 -25.01 -8.94
N ARG A 6 -17.55 -25.43 -7.67
CA ARG A 6 -16.64 -24.99 -6.62
C ARG A 6 -15.21 -25.49 -6.84
N ASP A 7 -15.03 -26.75 -7.24
CA ASP A 7 -13.70 -27.30 -7.53
C ASP A 7 -13.07 -26.55 -8.71
N GLU A 8 -13.85 -26.31 -9.76
CA GLU A 8 -13.42 -25.58 -10.96
C GLU A 8 -13.02 -24.13 -10.65
N LEU A 9 -13.74 -23.46 -9.76
CA LEU A 9 -13.45 -22.07 -9.35
C LEU A 9 -12.36 -21.97 -8.28
N SER A 10 -11.86 -23.09 -7.75
CA SER A 10 -10.75 -23.09 -6.80
C SER A 10 -9.38 -23.16 -7.47
N ARG A 11 -9.32 -23.57 -8.75
CA ARG A 11 -8.09 -23.73 -9.53
C ARG A 11 -7.80 -22.46 -10.33
N SER A 12 -6.60 -21.91 -10.17
CA SER A 12 -6.18 -20.65 -10.81
C SER A 12 -6.04 -20.74 -12.32
N ASP A 13 -5.83 -21.94 -12.84
CA ASP A 13 -5.69 -22.29 -14.26
C ASP A 13 -7.00 -22.73 -14.92
N SER A 14 -8.13 -22.72 -14.20
CA SER A 14 -9.38 -23.22 -14.77
C SER A 14 -9.90 -22.34 -15.92
N PRO A 15 -10.64 -22.94 -16.88
CA PRO A 15 -11.32 -22.20 -17.94
C PRO A 15 -12.28 -21.14 -17.39
N ALA A 16 -12.92 -21.41 -16.26
CA ALA A 16 -13.84 -20.48 -15.61
C ALA A 16 -13.13 -19.22 -15.08
N ILE A 17 -11.98 -19.39 -14.41
CA ILE A 17 -11.16 -18.26 -13.93
C ILE A 17 -10.59 -17.47 -15.11
N THR A 18 -10.15 -18.14 -16.16
CA THR A 18 -9.65 -17.49 -17.38
C THR A 18 -10.74 -16.66 -18.08
N ALA A 19 -11.94 -17.20 -18.21
CA ALA A 19 -13.09 -16.48 -18.78
C ALA A 19 -13.49 -15.26 -17.93
N LEU A 20 -13.44 -15.39 -16.59
CA LEU A 20 -13.73 -14.27 -15.70
C LEU A 20 -12.69 -13.15 -15.84
N ARG A 21 -11.40 -13.48 -15.84
CA ARG A 21 -10.31 -12.51 -16.04
C ARG A 21 -10.44 -11.77 -17.38
N ARG A 22 -10.79 -12.50 -18.44
CA ARG A 22 -11.05 -11.90 -19.76
C ARG A 22 -12.25 -10.96 -19.72
N SER A 23 -13.34 -11.35 -19.09
CA SER A 23 -14.54 -10.51 -18.96
C SER A 23 -14.27 -9.23 -18.17
N VAL A 24 -13.45 -9.30 -17.12
CA VAL A 24 -13.01 -8.12 -16.36
C VAL A 24 -12.14 -7.21 -17.21
N LYS A 25 -11.18 -7.77 -17.95
CA LYS A 25 -10.34 -7.01 -18.88
C LYS A 25 -11.17 -6.31 -19.95
N ASP A 26 -12.11 -7.02 -20.58
CA ASP A 26 -12.92 -6.48 -21.67
C ASP A 26 -13.85 -5.35 -21.19
N ARG A 27 -14.35 -5.46 -19.95
CA ARG A 27 -15.30 -4.47 -19.38
C ARG A 27 -14.63 -3.26 -18.74
N PHE A 28 -13.48 -3.45 -18.09
CA PHE A 28 -12.81 -2.43 -17.28
C PHE A 28 -11.46 -1.98 -17.83
N ASN A 29 -10.98 -2.61 -18.92
CA ASN A 29 -9.65 -2.41 -19.50
C ASN A 29 -8.51 -2.60 -18.48
N GLU A 30 -8.74 -3.43 -17.45
CA GLU A 30 -7.82 -3.69 -16.35
C GLU A 30 -7.37 -5.15 -16.37
N GLN A 31 -6.07 -5.39 -16.18
CA GLN A 31 -5.52 -6.74 -16.16
C GLN A 31 -5.47 -7.26 -14.72
N VAL A 32 -6.39 -8.17 -14.40
CA VAL A 32 -6.51 -8.76 -13.06
C VAL A 32 -5.80 -10.12 -12.98
N GLY A 33 -5.07 -10.33 -11.89
CA GLY A 33 -4.40 -11.59 -11.59
C GLY A 33 -5.39 -12.70 -11.22
N ALA A 34 -5.03 -13.97 -11.47
CA ALA A 34 -5.90 -15.10 -11.07
C ALA A 34 -6.15 -15.14 -9.56
N PHE A 35 -5.14 -14.77 -8.75
CA PHE A 35 -5.27 -14.74 -7.30
C PHE A 35 -6.21 -13.65 -6.78
N GLU A 36 -6.29 -12.50 -7.45
CA GLU A 36 -7.22 -11.42 -7.07
C GLU A 36 -8.66 -11.84 -7.33
N VAL A 37 -8.90 -12.53 -8.45
CA VAL A 37 -10.21 -13.14 -8.74
C VAL A 37 -10.59 -14.15 -7.67
N LEU A 38 -9.67 -15.05 -7.30
CA LEU A 38 -9.90 -16.06 -6.27
C LEU A 38 -10.17 -15.42 -4.90
N ASP A 39 -9.43 -14.38 -4.52
CA ASP A 39 -9.65 -13.64 -3.27
C ASP A 39 -11.08 -13.07 -3.19
N VAL A 40 -11.54 -12.41 -4.26
CA VAL A 40 -12.87 -11.83 -4.33
C VAL A 40 -13.95 -12.92 -4.23
N LEU A 41 -13.78 -14.04 -4.94
CA LEU A 41 -14.70 -15.18 -4.87
C LEU A 41 -14.73 -15.81 -3.47
N GLY A 42 -13.57 -15.94 -2.82
CA GLY A 42 -13.46 -16.40 -1.45
C GLY A 42 -14.24 -15.54 -0.47
N ARG A 43 -14.07 -14.21 -0.57
CA ARG A 43 -14.82 -13.23 0.25
C ARG A 43 -16.33 -13.31 0.00
N LEU A 44 -16.76 -13.44 -1.25
CA LEU A 44 -18.17 -13.57 -1.61
C LEU A 44 -18.83 -14.79 -0.98
N TRP A 45 -18.10 -15.90 -0.86
CA TRP A 45 -18.59 -17.14 -0.25
C TRP A 45 -18.31 -17.26 1.25
N GLY A 46 -17.80 -16.21 1.90
CA GLY A 46 -17.48 -16.23 3.33
C GLY A 46 -16.36 -17.20 3.71
N MET A 47 -15.48 -17.54 2.76
CA MET A 47 -14.34 -18.43 2.99
C MET A 47 -13.05 -17.63 3.18
N PRO A 48 -12.30 -17.84 4.27
CA PRO A 48 -10.98 -17.26 4.42
C PRO A 48 -10.01 -18.00 3.49
N ILE A 49 -9.81 -17.49 2.28
CA ILE A 49 -8.73 -17.97 1.42
C ILE A 49 -7.43 -17.41 2.00
N HIS A 50 -6.65 -18.27 2.65
CA HIS A 50 -5.32 -17.92 3.12
C HIS A 50 -4.39 -17.83 1.91
N ILE A 51 -4.19 -16.62 1.39
CA ILE A 51 -3.22 -16.35 0.33
C ILE A 51 -1.85 -16.20 1.00
N PRO A 52 -0.92 -17.16 0.85
CA PRO A 52 0.43 -16.97 1.32
C PRO A 52 1.06 -15.79 0.56
N PRO A 53 1.73 -14.83 1.22
CA PRO A 53 2.21 -13.59 0.61
C PRO A 53 3.41 -13.76 -0.36
N ARG A 54 3.53 -14.89 -1.08
CA ARG A 54 4.80 -15.29 -1.72
C ARG A 54 4.80 -15.49 -3.24
N ALA A 55 3.80 -15.04 -4.00
CA ALA A 55 3.73 -15.34 -5.45
C ALA A 55 3.67 -14.10 -6.39
N ILE A 56 4.23 -12.95 -6.00
CA ILE A 56 4.33 -11.77 -6.90
C ILE A 56 5.69 -11.71 -7.65
N ARG A 57 6.55 -12.74 -7.55
CA ARG A 57 7.95 -12.63 -8.04
C ARG A 57 8.44 -13.65 -9.07
N GLU A 58 7.60 -14.50 -9.66
CA GLU A 58 8.07 -15.56 -10.59
C GLU A 58 7.32 -15.61 -11.94
N ALA A 59 6.96 -14.46 -12.51
CA ALA A 59 6.42 -14.40 -13.88
C ALA A 59 7.19 -13.43 -14.81
N ALA A 60 8.49 -13.22 -14.54
CA ALA A 60 9.38 -12.39 -15.36
C ALA A 60 10.61 -13.18 -15.86
N ALA A 61 10.40 -14.45 -16.20
CA ALA A 61 11.43 -15.30 -16.80
C ALA A 61 10.86 -15.98 -18.06
N ASP A 62 10.54 -15.19 -19.08
CA ASP A 62 10.59 -15.69 -20.44
C ASP A 62 11.34 -14.69 -21.30
N GLY A 63 12.52 -15.13 -21.74
CA GLY A 63 13.52 -14.33 -22.42
C GLY A 63 13.07 -14.00 -23.84
N VAL A 64 12.82 -12.73 -24.09
CA VAL A 64 12.98 -12.15 -25.43
C VAL A 64 14.28 -11.36 -25.42
N ALA A 65 15.30 -11.94 -26.04
CA ALA A 65 16.58 -11.31 -26.30
C ALA A 65 16.38 -10.06 -27.17
N LEU A 66 16.45 -8.88 -26.57
CA LEU A 66 16.57 -7.60 -27.27
C LEU A 66 17.97 -7.03 -27.01
N SER A 67 18.65 -6.73 -28.11
CA SER A 67 20.04 -6.31 -28.21
C SER A 67 20.44 -5.16 -27.27
N PRO A 68 21.71 -5.11 -26.83
CA PRO A 68 22.21 -4.01 -26.00
C PRO A 68 22.29 -2.71 -26.82
N ARG A 69 21.46 -1.72 -26.47
CA ARG A 69 21.67 -0.33 -26.91
C ARG A 69 22.67 0.35 -25.97
N PRO A 70 23.68 1.06 -26.51
CA PRO A 70 24.69 1.74 -25.70
C PRO A 70 24.10 2.92 -24.92
N LEU A 71 24.69 3.10 -23.73
CA LEU A 71 24.40 4.06 -22.68
C LEU A 71 24.30 5.51 -23.19
N THR A 72 23.18 6.16 -22.90
CA THR A 72 23.13 7.62 -22.75
C THR A 72 22.81 7.93 -21.30
N SER A 73 23.86 8.22 -20.54
CA SER A 73 23.79 8.72 -19.17
C SER A 73 23.10 10.09 -19.15
N LEU A 74 21.92 10.17 -18.57
CA LEU A 74 21.29 11.41 -18.12
C LEU A 74 20.95 11.24 -16.64
N THR A 75 21.95 11.59 -15.83
CA THR A 75 21.92 12.15 -14.47
C THR A 75 20.53 12.22 -13.82
N ALA A 76 20.07 11.12 -13.21
CA ALA A 76 18.95 11.13 -12.27
C ALA A 76 19.49 11.10 -10.83
N GLN A 77 19.84 12.28 -10.34
CA GLN A 77 20.13 12.56 -8.93
C GLN A 77 18.99 12.00 -8.05
N PRO A 78 19.24 11.24 -6.97
CA PRO A 78 18.15 10.75 -6.10
C PRO A 78 17.72 11.85 -5.11
N PRO A 79 16.53 12.48 -5.23
CA PRO A 79 16.03 13.40 -4.20
C PRO A 79 15.51 12.71 -2.92
N SER A 80 15.77 11.41 -2.73
CA SER A 80 15.04 10.58 -1.75
C SER A 80 15.47 10.72 -0.29
N ALA A 81 16.69 11.18 0.03
CA ALA A 81 17.15 11.20 1.42
C ALA A 81 16.52 12.34 2.25
N ILE A 82 16.45 13.54 1.69
CA ILE A 82 15.97 14.74 2.41
C ILE A 82 14.46 14.67 2.68
N VAL A 83 13.68 14.19 1.71
CA VAL A 83 12.22 14.03 1.85
C VAL A 83 11.86 13.00 2.92
N ARG A 84 12.68 11.94 3.07
CA ARG A 84 12.49 10.90 4.10
C ARG A 84 12.69 11.44 5.50
N ALA A 85 13.77 12.18 5.75
CA ALA A 85 14.07 12.73 7.07
C ALA A 85 12.95 13.65 7.59
N ARG A 86 12.37 14.48 6.71
CA ARG A 86 11.30 15.41 7.07
C ARG A 86 9.99 14.70 7.44
N ALA A 87 9.62 13.64 6.72
CA ALA A 87 8.39 12.89 6.98
C ALA A 87 8.43 12.16 8.33
N SER A 88 9.58 11.57 8.68
CA SER A 88 9.78 10.96 10.00
C SER A 88 9.78 12.00 11.11
N HIS A 89 10.34 13.19 10.85
CA HIS A 89 10.34 14.30 11.80
C HIS A 89 8.93 14.79 12.14
N ASP A 90 8.05 14.95 11.15
CA ASP A 90 6.67 15.41 11.38
C ASP A 90 5.86 14.40 12.24
N LEU A 91 6.04 13.09 12.06
CA LEU A 91 5.43 12.07 12.90
C LEU A 91 5.96 12.12 14.33
N ALA A 92 7.28 12.23 14.50
CA ALA A 92 7.90 12.37 15.82
C ALA A 92 7.38 13.60 16.56
N ARG A 93 7.14 14.71 15.85
CA ARG A 93 6.55 15.92 16.45
C ARG A 93 5.11 15.71 16.91
N LEU A 94 4.29 14.97 16.16
CA LEU A 94 2.94 14.61 16.60
C LEU A 94 2.98 13.77 17.89
N VAL A 95 3.93 12.84 17.97
CA VAL A 95 4.14 12.03 19.18
C VAL A 95 4.57 12.89 20.37
N GLN A 96 5.61 13.70 20.18
CA GLN A 96 6.14 14.60 21.22
C GLN A 96 5.10 15.61 21.71
N SER A 97 4.19 16.07 20.82
CA SER A 97 3.11 16.97 21.19
C SER A 97 1.97 16.31 21.98
N GLY A 98 1.96 14.98 22.12
CA GLY A 98 0.87 14.23 22.74
C GLY A 98 -0.39 14.11 21.89
N LEU A 99 -0.39 14.62 20.65
CA LEU A 99 -1.51 14.48 19.72
C LEU A 99 -1.65 13.05 19.17
N LEU A 100 -0.57 12.28 19.18
CA LEU A 100 -0.54 10.89 18.72
C LEU A 100 0.27 10.04 19.71
N PRO A 101 -0.28 8.99 20.33
CA PRO A 101 0.51 8.11 21.19
C PRO A 101 1.54 7.30 20.39
N GLU A 102 2.63 6.86 21.03
CA GLU A 102 3.71 6.09 20.38
C GLU A 102 3.23 4.80 19.71
N ASP A 103 2.25 4.12 20.32
CA ASP A 103 1.62 2.90 19.79
C ASP A 103 0.24 3.16 19.17
N ALA A 104 0.05 4.34 18.57
CA ALA A 104 -1.22 4.70 17.94
C ALA A 104 -1.64 3.70 16.85
N VAL A 105 -2.90 3.26 16.89
CA VAL A 105 -3.52 2.50 15.80
C VAL A 105 -4.09 3.48 14.79
N LEU A 106 -3.54 3.45 13.58
CA LEU A 106 -3.95 4.25 12.45
C LEU A 106 -4.87 3.44 11.53
N GLU A 107 -5.89 4.09 10.99
CA GLU A 107 -6.87 3.50 10.09
C GLU A 107 -6.71 4.07 8.68
N PHE A 108 -6.80 3.21 7.67
CA PHE A 108 -6.81 3.60 6.27
C PHE A 108 -7.91 2.83 5.53
N ALA A 109 -8.91 3.57 5.04
CA ALA A 109 -9.99 2.99 4.25
C ALA A 109 -9.65 3.03 2.76
N VAL A 110 -9.61 1.87 2.12
CA VAL A 110 -9.39 1.75 0.68
C VAL A 110 -10.20 0.60 0.11
N TYR A 111 -10.80 0.80 -1.06
CA TYR A 111 -11.64 -0.20 -1.73
C TYR A 111 -12.75 -0.79 -0.83
N GLY A 112 -13.32 0.04 0.05
CA GLY A 112 -14.37 -0.38 0.99
C GLY A 112 -13.87 -1.19 2.19
N VAL A 113 -12.56 -1.42 2.32
CA VAL A 113 -11.94 -2.15 3.44
C VAL A 113 -11.14 -1.18 4.30
N THR A 114 -11.32 -1.24 5.62
CA THR A 114 -10.52 -0.49 6.58
C THR A 114 -9.33 -1.33 7.02
N HIS A 115 -8.13 -0.85 6.73
CA HIS A 115 -6.88 -1.43 7.19
C HIS A 115 -6.36 -0.70 8.42
N THR A 116 -5.74 -1.45 9.32
CA THR A 116 -5.10 -0.90 10.51
C THR A 116 -3.59 -1.01 10.42
N ALA A 117 -2.88 0.06 10.78
CA ALA A 117 -1.44 0.07 11.00
C ALA A 117 -1.14 0.56 12.41
N ARG A 118 0.00 0.13 12.97
CA ARG A 118 0.49 0.63 14.27
C ARG A 118 1.67 1.56 14.04
N LEU A 119 1.68 2.69 14.72
CA LEU A 119 2.90 3.46 14.89
C LEU A 119 3.82 2.72 15.87
N ARG A 120 5.11 2.65 15.58
CA ARG A 120 6.13 2.11 16.48
C ARG A 120 7.48 2.74 16.13
N ASP A 121 8.17 3.34 17.09
CA ASP A 121 9.48 3.97 16.89
C ASP A 121 9.51 4.99 15.72
N GLY A 122 8.40 5.72 15.52
CA GLY A 122 8.24 6.65 14.40
C GLY A 122 8.06 5.99 13.02
N GLN A 123 7.89 4.68 12.97
CA GLN A 123 7.66 3.88 11.77
C GLN A 123 6.25 3.29 11.77
N ILE A 124 5.75 2.94 10.58
CA ILE A 124 4.39 2.42 10.40
C ILE A 124 4.47 0.91 10.18
N VAL A 125 3.95 0.14 11.13
CA VAL A 125 3.86 -1.32 11.03
C VAL A 125 2.47 -1.69 10.51
N LEU A 126 2.41 -2.13 9.26
CA LEU A 126 1.21 -2.54 8.57
C LEU A 126 1.31 -4.03 8.24
N ASN A 127 0.39 -4.85 8.74
CA ASN A 127 0.38 -6.31 8.51
C ASN A 127 1.74 -6.98 8.84
N GLY A 128 2.44 -6.49 9.86
CA GLY A 128 3.77 -6.98 10.25
C GLY A 128 4.93 -6.45 9.39
N VAL A 129 4.65 -5.67 8.33
CA VAL A 129 5.66 -5.02 7.50
C VAL A 129 5.90 -3.60 7.99
N THR A 130 7.16 -3.26 8.22
CA THR A 130 7.55 -1.94 8.67
C THR A 130 7.82 -1.01 7.49
N HIS A 131 7.15 0.13 7.48
CA HIS A 131 7.27 1.18 6.48
C HIS A 131 7.86 2.45 7.10
N GLN A 132 8.83 3.05 6.40
CA GLN A 132 9.50 4.27 6.87
C GLN A 132 8.63 5.52 6.75
N THR A 133 7.57 5.49 5.92
CA THR A 133 6.70 6.66 5.70
C THR A 133 5.25 6.25 5.56
N LEU A 134 4.34 7.15 5.93
CA LEU A 134 2.89 7.00 5.76
C LEU A 134 2.50 6.75 4.30
N SER A 135 3.16 7.46 3.36
CA SER A 135 2.89 7.31 1.93
C SER A 135 3.35 5.96 1.40
N ALA A 136 4.46 5.40 1.91
CA ALA A 136 4.90 4.06 1.55
C ALA A 136 3.92 2.99 2.04
N ALA A 137 3.43 3.12 3.28
CA ALA A 137 2.41 2.21 3.82
C ALA A 137 1.08 2.30 3.03
N ALA A 138 0.62 3.52 2.71
CA ALA A 138 -0.60 3.73 1.93
C ALA A 138 -0.46 3.24 0.48
N SER A 139 0.71 3.43 -0.14
CA SER A 139 1.02 2.93 -1.48
C SER A 139 1.02 1.40 -1.52
N ALA A 140 1.55 0.74 -0.49
CA ALA A 140 1.52 -0.72 -0.37
C ALA A 140 0.08 -1.27 -0.39
N LEU A 141 -0.87 -0.57 0.25
CA LEU A 141 -2.30 -0.94 0.23
C LEU A 141 -3.01 -0.64 -1.10
N ARG A 142 -2.41 0.18 -1.96
CA ARG A 142 -2.94 0.57 -3.27
C ARG A 142 -2.19 -0.03 -4.45
N GLY A 143 -1.47 -1.13 -4.24
CA GLY A 143 -0.73 -1.81 -5.31
C GLY A 143 0.41 -0.97 -5.89
N GLY A 144 1.07 -0.15 -5.06
CA GLY A 144 2.21 0.68 -5.48
C GLY A 144 1.83 2.06 -6.03
N LYS A 145 0.54 2.41 -6.09
CA LYS A 145 0.10 3.73 -6.53
C LYS A 145 0.49 4.82 -5.53
N ALA A 146 1.14 5.88 -6.03
CA ALA A 146 1.46 7.05 -5.24
C ALA A 146 0.22 7.59 -4.51
N THR A 147 0.31 7.66 -3.19
CA THR A 147 -0.81 8.01 -2.31
C THR A 147 -0.33 8.98 -1.24
N ASN A 148 -1.12 10.04 -1.01
CA ASN A 148 -0.85 11.01 0.04
C ASN A 148 -1.16 10.39 1.40
N GLY A 149 -0.14 9.88 2.10
CA GLY A 149 -0.30 9.22 3.38
C GLY A 149 -0.94 10.12 4.46
N TRP A 150 -0.60 11.41 4.51
CA TRP A 150 -1.08 12.31 5.56
C TRP A 150 -2.59 12.52 5.58
N ALA A 151 -3.19 12.67 4.40
CA ALA A 151 -4.65 12.82 4.26
C ALA A 151 -5.39 11.47 4.36
N SER A 152 -4.65 10.39 4.15
CA SER A 152 -5.18 9.03 4.02
C SER A 152 -5.36 8.34 5.37
N TRP A 153 -4.33 8.41 6.22
CA TRP A 153 -4.34 7.78 7.53
C TRP A 153 -5.14 8.61 8.53
N LYS A 154 -5.96 7.91 9.31
CA LYS A 154 -6.81 8.49 10.35
C LYS A 154 -6.45 7.94 11.72
N TYR A 155 -6.58 8.77 12.74
CA TYR A 155 -6.50 8.38 14.14
C TYR A 155 -7.74 8.90 14.86
N ARG A 156 -8.53 8.01 15.46
CA ARG A 156 -9.81 8.34 16.13
C ARG A 156 -10.73 9.22 15.26
N GLY A 157 -10.81 8.89 13.96
CA GLY A 157 -11.65 9.60 12.99
C GLY A 157 -11.05 10.88 12.37
N ALA A 158 -10.00 11.47 12.95
CA ALA A 158 -9.32 12.65 12.39
C ALA A 158 -8.17 12.23 11.46
N SER A 159 -7.94 12.95 10.36
CA SER A 159 -6.79 12.66 9.50
C SER A 159 -5.48 13.11 10.14
N LEU A 160 -4.36 12.46 9.81
CA LEU A 160 -3.05 12.90 10.30
C LEU A 160 -2.67 14.30 9.78
N ALA A 161 -3.18 14.69 8.61
CA ALA A 161 -3.05 16.06 8.11
C ALA A 161 -3.72 17.08 9.05
N ASP A 162 -4.91 16.78 9.55
CA ASP A 162 -5.65 17.63 10.50
C ASP A 162 -4.95 17.70 11.87
N LEU A 163 -4.37 16.59 12.32
CA LEU A 163 -3.55 16.59 13.54
C LEU A 163 -2.30 17.45 13.36
N ARG A 164 -1.66 17.35 12.20
CA ARG A 164 -0.47 18.13 11.88
C ARG A 164 -0.75 19.63 11.85
N SER A 165 -1.91 20.07 11.35
CA SER A 165 -2.28 21.50 11.37
C SER A 165 -2.53 22.06 12.77
N ARG A 166 -2.68 21.20 13.79
CA ARG A 166 -2.80 21.61 15.20
C ARG A 166 -1.45 21.77 15.89
N LEU A 167 -0.36 21.33 15.27
CA LEU A 167 0.97 21.57 15.82
C LEU A 167 1.24 23.08 15.84
N PRO A 168 1.81 23.61 16.93
CA PRO A 168 2.28 24.99 16.92
C PRO A 168 3.30 25.13 15.79
N SER A 169 3.06 26.13 14.94
CA SER A 169 4.10 26.62 14.03
C SER A 169 5.23 27.06 14.94
N ILE A 170 6.35 26.33 14.94
CA ILE A 170 7.54 26.83 15.61
C ILE A 170 7.95 28.01 14.75
N THR A 171 7.43 29.18 15.08
CA THR A 171 7.99 30.42 14.60
C THR A 171 9.39 30.38 15.16
N THR A 172 10.36 30.05 14.32
CA THR A 172 11.77 30.19 14.61
C THR A 172 12.00 31.68 14.80
N SER A 173 11.60 32.20 15.96
CA SER A 173 11.91 33.56 16.36
C SER A 173 13.41 33.63 16.47
N ASP A 174 13.98 34.38 15.53
CA ASP A 174 15.34 34.88 15.48
C ASP A 174 16.00 34.93 16.87
N ALA A 175 16.89 33.97 17.13
CA ALA A 175 17.97 34.14 18.08
C ALA A 175 19.11 34.85 17.34
N SER A 176 18.94 36.15 17.12
CA SER A 176 20.01 37.08 16.75
C SER A 176 20.22 38.03 17.92
N SER A 177 21.12 37.65 18.84
CA SER A 177 21.75 38.52 19.83
C SER A 177 23.19 38.12 20.04
#